data_AF-A0A947S5J5-F1
#
_entry.id   AF-A0A947S5J5-F1
#
_cell.length_a   1.000
_cell.length_b   1.000
_cell.length_c   1.000
_cell.angle_alpha   90.00
_cell.angle_beta   90.00
_cell.angle_gamma   90.00
#
_symmetry.space_group_name_H-M   'P 1'
#
loop_
_entity.id
_entity.type
_entity.pdbx_description
1 polymer ?
#
loop_
_entity_poly.entity_id
_entity_poly.type
_entity_poly.pdbx_seq_one_letter_code
_entity_poly.pdbx_strand_id
1 'polypeptide(L)'
;MIDKGFLVKNEHLSRGLELKTNQNNTIEIPLIGTIAAGQPIEAVEAPDETITITKDNFHNYHNHYALRVQGNSMIDEGIFDGDIVVLKKQVTADNGEMVVAIIDDNEATLKKLYREKDRFRLQPANPTLFPFYRKEVEVRGVVVKIIRNIEKDIEEDKTSNEKYTRRIDYSWDFRGEKTKSYTHGLHTYPAMFIPQVARRLLQNYSKKGDAICDIFCGSGTALIESRLLGRNSYGIDLNPLAIFLAKAKTTEISSSKLQNEYFKLLDRIRKIKKNQIKKPEFLNIDFWFKDKVIIELAKIKKAIKEIKNKNIQNFFLVGFSETVRLASNTKNGEFKLVRIKKEVLEKYNPNVLEIFKKKTENNIKAMGEFEKNVDKKTWTKIIFSDSSKDNGIKENSIDFILTSPPYGDSRTTVAYGQFSRLSAQWIDIFKDQSEASKVDNILLGGKAVKELKHNLNSDYLNQTIDQIRKKDDKRAKEVLSFYVDLNKCLKQAHKILKKNKYFCLVIGNRMVKQVRIPTDFIIAELGENIGLACEDIIIRNIPGKRMPKKNSPTNIAGELEETMNKESIVVLRKN
;
A
#
# COMPACT_ATOMS: atom_id res chain seq x y z
N MET A 1 -10.96 -11.88 54.90
CA MET A 1 -10.86 -11.80 53.42
C MET A 1 -10.23 -13.07 52.85
N ILE A 2 -9.09 -13.56 53.39
CA ILE A 2 -8.51 -14.88 53.03
C ILE A 2 -9.44 -16.03 53.48
N ASP A 3 -9.82 -16.10 54.76
CA ASP A 3 -10.72 -17.16 55.27
C ASP A 3 -12.14 -17.13 54.67
N LYS A 4 -12.51 -15.99 54.06
CA LYS A 4 -13.77 -15.83 53.31
C LYS A 4 -13.61 -16.12 51.81
N GLY A 5 -12.44 -16.56 51.36
CA GLY A 5 -12.16 -17.00 49.99
C GLY A 5 -11.89 -15.90 48.95
N PHE A 6 -11.82 -14.63 49.33
CA PHE A 6 -11.66 -13.51 48.39
C PHE A 6 -10.20 -13.15 48.08
N LEU A 7 -9.25 -13.57 48.91
CA LEU A 7 -7.82 -13.32 48.75
C LEU A 7 -7.02 -14.62 48.90
N VAL A 8 -5.96 -14.78 48.11
CA VAL A 8 -4.98 -15.87 48.19
C VAL A 8 -3.66 -15.29 48.68
N LYS A 9 -3.00 -15.97 49.62
CA LYS A 9 -1.71 -15.55 50.18
C LYS A 9 -0.62 -16.49 49.71
N ASN A 10 0.41 -15.97 49.05
CA ASN A 10 1.57 -16.72 48.60
C ASN A 10 2.68 -16.65 49.65
N GLU A 11 3.02 -17.79 50.26
CA GLU A 11 3.83 -17.84 51.49
C GLU A 11 5.32 -17.51 51.28
N HIS A 12 5.80 -17.47 50.04
CA HIS A 12 7.21 -17.24 49.72
C HIS A 12 7.54 -15.79 49.29
N LEU A 13 6.57 -14.86 49.37
CA LEU A 13 6.77 -13.46 48.98
C LEU A 13 6.28 -12.50 50.06
N SER A 14 7.13 -11.55 50.48
CA SER A 14 6.71 -10.44 51.33
C SER A 14 5.72 -9.57 50.52
N ARG A 15 4.47 -9.47 50.98
CA ARG A 15 3.30 -8.85 50.30
C ARG A 15 2.63 -9.67 49.17
N GLY A 16 2.69 -11.00 49.22
CA GLY A 16 1.99 -11.89 48.27
C GLY A 16 0.49 -12.06 48.52
N LEU A 17 -0.29 -10.98 48.61
CA LEU A 17 -1.76 -11.04 48.75
C LEU A 17 -2.40 -10.74 47.39
N GLU A 18 -3.07 -11.72 46.80
CA GLU A 18 -3.71 -11.60 45.49
C GLU A 18 -5.22 -11.82 45.59
N LEU A 19 -6.01 -11.13 44.76
CA LEU A 19 -7.46 -11.32 44.68
C LEU A 19 -7.80 -12.62 43.96
N LYS A 20 -8.65 -13.45 44.55
CA LYS A 20 -9.11 -14.71 43.95
C LYS A 20 -10.12 -14.38 42.85
N THR A 21 -9.70 -14.37 41.59
CA THR A 21 -10.60 -14.21 40.45
C THR A 21 -11.44 -15.48 40.27
N ASN A 22 -12.77 -15.32 40.28
CA ASN A 22 -13.73 -16.42 40.09
C ASN A 22 -13.47 -17.16 38.77
N GLN A 23 -13.09 -18.43 38.86
CA GLN A 23 -12.71 -19.27 37.71
C GLN A 23 -13.87 -19.82 36.86
N ASN A 24 -15.14 -19.40 37.03
CA ASN A 24 -16.29 -20.01 36.32
C ASN A 24 -17.19 -19.01 35.58
N ASN A 25 -16.60 -18.08 34.82
CA ASN A 25 -17.36 -17.08 34.05
C ASN A 25 -17.37 -17.30 32.53
N THR A 26 -17.03 -18.51 32.06
CA THR A 26 -17.09 -18.88 30.65
C THR A 26 -18.21 -19.88 30.36
N ILE A 27 -18.70 -19.88 29.12
CA ILE A 27 -19.65 -20.83 28.55
C ILE A 27 -19.12 -21.32 27.20
N GLU A 28 -19.42 -22.56 26.87
CA GLU A 28 -19.13 -23.14 25.56
C GLU A 28 -20.35 -23.02 24.66
N ILE A 29 -20.13 -22.53 23.44
CA ILE A 29 -21.16 -22.45 22.40
C ILE A 29 -20.72 -23.34 21.24
N PRO A 30 -21.60 -24.23 20.73
CA PRO A 30 -21.27 -25.09 19.60
C PRO A 30 -21.05 -24.27 18.33
N LEU A 31 -19.96 -24.54 17.61
CA LEU A 31 -19.70 -24.02 16.27
C LEU A 31 -20.23 -25.02 15.25
N ILE A 32 -21.40 -24.72 14.69
CA ILE A 32 -22.19 -25.71 13.95
C ILE A 32 -21.76 -25.80 12.48
N GLY A 33 -21.03 -24.82 11.94
CA GLY A 33 -20.60 -24.86 10.54
C GLY A 33 -20.17 -23.52 9.98
N THR A 34 -20.19 -23.41 8.66
CA THR A 34 -19.83 -22.20 7.90
C THR A 34 -21.06 -21.59 7.23
N ILE A 35 -21.12 -20.26 7.15
CA ILE A 35 -22.20 -19.51 6.53
C ILE A 35 -21.70 -18.53 5.49
N ALA A 36 -22.34 -18.53 4.32
CA ALA A 36 -22.04 -17.54 3.31
C ALA A 36 -22.57 -16.17 3.68
N ALA A 37 -21.68 -15.20 3.73
CA ALA A 37 -22.01 -13.81 3.47
C ALA A 37 -22.22 -13.60 1.95
N GLY A 38 -21.74 -14.45 1.06
CA GLY A 38 -21.88 -14.30 -0.40
C GLY A 38 -23.21 -14.79 -1.00
N GLN A 39 -23.11 -15.44 -2.17
CA GLN A 39 -24.16 -16.31 -2.68
C GLN A 39 -24.39 -17.45 -1.68
N PRO A 40 -25.63 -17.93 -1.56
CA PRO A 40 -25.93 -18.86 -0.49
C PRO A 40 -25.21 -20.20 -0.73
N ILE A 41 -24.92 -20.91 0.37
CA ILE A 41 -24.25 -22.21 0.33
C ILE A 41 -25.03 -23.20 1.19
N GLU A 42 -24.89 -24.48 0.88
CA GLU A 42 -25.37 -25.57 1.73
C GLU A 42 -24.60 -25.53 3.07
N ALA A 43 -25.32 -25.57 4.19
CA ALA A 43 -24.70 -25.52 5.51
C ALA A 43 -23.97 -26.85 5.79
N VAL A 44 -22.63 -26.81 5.86
CA VAL A 44 -21.81 -27.98 6.20
C VAL A 44 -21.66 -28.06 7.72
N GLU A 45 -22.15 -29.14 8.33
CA GLU A 45 -22.02 -29.40 9.77
C GLU A 45 -20.56 -29.70 10.15
N ALA A 46 -20.02 -28.97 11.14
CA ALA A 46 -18.70 -29.25 11.71
C ALA A 46 -18.85 -30.21 12.91
N PRO A 47 -18.16 -31.35 12.97
CA PRO A 47 -18.23 -32.25 14.12
C PRO A 47 -17.50 -31.64 15.34
N ASP A 48 -18.24 -31.45 16.43
CA ASP A 48 -17.80 -31.22 17.82
C ASP A 48 -16.83 -30.06 18.13
N GLU A 49 -16.78 -28.98 17.33
CA GLU A 49 -16.05 -27.76 17.68
C GLU A 49 -16.91 -26.83 18.58
N THR A 50 -16.37 -26.36 19.71
CA THR A 50 -17.01 -25.34 20.56
C THR A 50 -16.14 -24.09 20.69
N ILE A 51 -16.77 -22.95 20.89
CA ILE A 51 -16.10 -21.68 21.22
C ILE A 51 -16.39 -21.29 22.67
N THR A 52 -15.37 -20.83 23.38
CA THR A 52 -15.51 -20.37 24.77
C THR A 52 -15.74 -18.86 24.81
N ILE A 53 -16.81 -18.42 25.49
CA ILE A 53 -17.12 -16.99 25.66
C ILE A 53 -17.44 -16.64 27.11
N THR A 54 -17.22 -15.39 27.51
CA THR A 54 -17.57 -14.89 28.85
C THR A 54 -19.09 -14.70 29.03
N LYS A 55 -19.61 -15.05 30.20
CA LYS A 55 -21.04 -15.07 30.57
C LYS A 55 -21.71 -13.70 30.63
N ASP A 56 -20.94 -12.62 30.73
CA ASP A 56 -21.44 -11.29 31.12
C ASP A 56 -22.52 -10.69 30.20
N ASN A 57 -22.79 -11.29 29.03
CA ASN A 57 -23.78 -10.83 28.05
C ASN A 57 -24.82 -11.88 27.59
N PHE A 58 -24.92 -13.07 28.21
CA PHE A 58 -25.78 -14.16 27.73
C PHE A 58 -26.71 -14.72 28.81
N HIS A 59 -28.00 -14.34 28.78
CA HIS A 59 -29.05 -15.04 29.50
C HIS A 59 -29.54 -16.24 28.65
N ASN A 60 -29.58 -17.45 29.22
CA ASN A 60 -29.88 -18.72 28.51
C ASN A 60 -28.93 -19.09 27.35
N TYR A 61 -27.73 -19.54 27.70
CA TYR A 61 -26.67 -19.96 26.77
C TYR A 61 -27.04 -21.19 25.90
N HIS A 62 -27.91 -22.08 26.37
CA HIS A 62 -28.36 -23.26 25.62
C HIS A 62 -29.12 -22.94 24.31
N ASN A 63 -29.52 -21.69 24.09
CA ASN A 63 -30.24 -21.27 22.89
C ASN A 63 -29.35 -20.51 21.88
N HIS A 64 -28.04 -20.68 21.97
CA HIS A 64 -27.07 -20.02 21.09
C HIS A 64 -26.22 -21.03 20.34
N TYR A 65 -25.78 -20.64 19.15
CA TYR A 65 -24.84 -21.41 18.33
C TYR A 65 -23.95 -20.45 17.54
N ALA A 66 -22.82 -20.94 17.07
CA ALA A 66 -21.87 -20.15 16.30
C ALA A 66 -21.77 -20.66 14.86
N LEU A 67 -21.44 -19.76 13.94
CA LEU A 67 -21.11 -20.07 12.56
C LEU A 67 -19.87 -19.29 12.13
N ARG A 68 -19.02 -19.91 11.32
CA ARG A 68 -17.88 -19.26 10.68
C ARG A 68 -18.34 -18.54 9.42
N VAL A 69 -17.96 -17.28 9.25
CA VAL A 69 -18.40 -16.48 8.10
C VAL A 69 -17.48 -16.73 6.91
N GLN A 70 -18.07 -16.93 5.73
CA GLN A 70 -17.37 -17.02 4.46
C GLN A 70 -17.88 -15.95 3.48
N GLY A 71 -17.00 -15.07 3.03
CA GLY A 71 -17.30 -13.97 2.12
C GLY A 71 -17.46 -12.60 2.80
N ASN A 72 -17.79 -11.60 1.99
CA ASN A 72 -17.60 -10.19 2.35
C ASN A 72 -18.91 -9.35 2.37
N SER A 73 -20.11 -9.93 2.43
CA SER A 73 -21.32 -9.10 2.31
C SER A 73 -21.67 -8.25 3.51
N MET A 74 -21.02 -8.47 4.65
CA MET A 74 -21.37 -7.82 5.91
C MET A 74 -20.24 -6.93 6.45
N ILE A 75 -19.32 -6.51 5.57
CA ILE A 75 -18.11 -5.75 5.93
C ILE A 75 -18.41 -4.42 6.62
N ASP A 76 -19.49 -3.72 6.26
CA ASP A 76 -19.88 -2.44 6.87
C ASP A 76 -20.45 -2.63 8.29
N GLU A 77 -20.89 -3.85 8.66
CA GLU A 77 -21.21 -4.22 10.04
C GLU A 77 -20.00 -4.77 10.81
N GLY A 78 -18.81 -4.71 10.20
CA GLY A 78 -17.59 -5.20 10.79
C GLY A 78 -17.51 -6.73 10.87
N ILE A 79 -18.28 -7.46 10.06
CA ILE A 79 -18.19 -8.91 9.89
C ILE A 79 -17.40 -9.22 8.62
N PHE A 80 -16.26 -9.89 8.75
CA PHE A 80 -15.37 -10.26 7.66
C PHE A 80 -15.31 -11.78 7.47
N ASP A 81 -14.81 -12.18 6.31
CA ASP A 81 -14.44 -13.57 6.02
C ASP A 81 -13.53 -14.13 7.13
N GLY A 82 -13.87 -15.31 7.65
CA GLY A 82 -13.18 -15.98 8.75
C GLY A 82 -13.67 -15.63 10.16
N ASP A 83 -14.44 -14.55 10.33
CA ASP A 83 -15.03 -14.20 11.65
C ASP A 83 -15.98 -15.29 12.14
N ILE A 84 -16.14 -15.41 13.46
CA ILE A 84 -17.15 -16.27 14.07
C ILE A 84 -18.30 -15.40 14.55
N VAL A 85 -19.50 -15.65 14.06
CA VAL A 85 -20.73 -15.00 14.54
C VAL A 85 -21.44 -15.93 15.51
N VAL A 86 -21.82 -15.40 16.66
CA VAL A 86 -22.68 -16.08 17.64
C VAL A 86 -24.11 -15.63 17.41
N LEU A 87 -25.00 -16.60 17.26
CA LEU A 87 -26.40 -16.40 16.98
C LEU A 87 -27.26 -16.87 18.14
N LYS A 88 -28.32 -16.12 18.41
CA LYS A 88 -29.44 -16.59 19.22
C LYS A 88 -30.43 -17.31 18.30
N LYS A 89 -30.78 -18.56 18.62
CA LYS A 89 -31.74 -19.36 17.86
C LYS A 89 -33.14 -18.78 18.05
N GLN A 90 -33.70 -18.25 16.97
CA GLN A 90 -35.04 -17.68 16.91
C GLN A 90 -35.52 -17.65 15.45
N VAL A 91 -36.84 -17.68 15.27
CA VAL A 91 -37.50 -17.77 13.94
C VAL A 91 -38.05 -16.43 13.46
N THR A 92 -37.85 -15.36 14.23
CA THR A 92 -38.27 -14.00 13.90
C THR A 92 -37.10 -13.03 14.11
N ALA A 93 -37.11 -11.92 13.38
CA ALA A 93 -36.16 -10.82 13.52
C ALA A 93 -36.83 -9.49 13.17
N ASP A 94 -36.34 -8.41 13.78
CA ASP A 94 -36.76 -7.04 13.54
C ASP A 94 -36.02 -6.42 12.34
N ASN A 95 -36.59 -5.33 11.81
CA ASN A 95 -36.00 -4.64 10.67
C ASN A 95 -34.63 -4.06 11.02
N GLY A 96 -33.62 -4.43 10.22
CA GLY A 96 -32.23 -4.00 10.39
C GLY A 96 -31.36 -4.96 11.20
N GLU A 97 -31.95 -6.00 11.82
CA GLU A 97 -31.18 -7.05 12.50
C GLU A 97 -30.38 -7.90 11.50
N MET A 98 -29.21 -8.35 11.94
CA MET A 98 -28.37 -9.28 11.19
C MET A 98 -28.83 -10.70 11.44
N VAL A 99 -29.28 -11.37 10.39
CA VAL A 99 -29.90 -12.70 10.48
C VAL A 99 -29.17 -13.71 9.62
N VAL A 100 -29.18 -14.96 10.09
CA VAL A 100 -29.00 -16.11 9.20
C VAL A 100 -30.37 -16.50 8.67
N ALA A 101 -30.51 -16.34 7.36
CA ALA A 101 -31.72 -16.61 6.61
C ALA A 101 -31.49 -17.78 5.66
N ILE A 102 -32.43 -18.72 5.63
CA ILE A 102 -32.53 -19.71 4.56
C ILE A 102 -33.43 -19.13 3.47
N ILE A 103 -32.93 -19.19 2.24
CA ILE A 103 -33.63 -18.82 1.02
C ILE A 103 -33.56 -20.00 0.03
N ASP A 104 -34.40 -19.95 -1.03
CA ASP A 104 -34.57 -20.92 -2.14
C ASP A 104 -33.58 -22.12 -2.16
N ASP A 105 -34.06 -23.37 -2.26
CA ASP A 105 -33.23 -24.59 -2.31
C ASP A 105 -32.34 -24.83 -1.06
N ASN A 106 -32.83 -24.47 0.14
CA ASN A 106 -32.17 -24.70 1.45
C ASN A 106 -30.82 -23.99 1.65
N GLU A 107 -30.65 -22.87 0.95
CA GLU A 107 -29.39 -22.18 0.80
C GLU A 107 -29.28 -21.06 1.87
N ALA A 108 -28.24 -21.09 2.71
CA ALA A 108 -28.16 -20.22 3.89
C ALA A 108 -27.30 -18.96 3.63
N THR A 109 -27.76 -17.80 4.12
CA THR A 109 -27.02 -16.53 3.97
C THR A 109 -27.08 -15.62 5.21
N LEU A 110 -26.03 -14.81 5.41
CA LEU A 110 -25.96 -13.78 6.45
C LEU A 110 -26.22 -12.38 5.86
N LYS A 111 -27.31 -11.71 6.27
CA LYS A 111 -27.76 -10.38 5.76
C LYS A 111 -28.49 -9.57 6.82
N LYS A 112 -28.72 -8.27 6.58
CA LYS A 112 -29.73 -7.49 7.32
C LYS A 112 -31.12 -7.77 6.76
N LEU A 113 -32.08 -8.10 7.63
CA LEU A 113 -33.46 -8.34 7.22
C LEU A 113 -34.29 -7.06 7.27
N TYR A 114 -35.09 -6.80 6.23
CA TYR A 114 -36.12 -5.77 6.24
C TYR A 114 -37.43 -6.32 5.67
N ARG A 115 -38.53 -6.17 6.40
CA ARG A 115 -39.90 -6.48 5.97
C ARG A 115 -40.47 -5.30 5.18
N GLU A 116 -40.79 -5.53 3.92
CA GLU A 116 -41.51 -4.61 3.03
C GLU A 116 -42.94 -5.16 2.78
N LYS A 117 -43.86 -4.34 2.23
CA LYS A 117 -45.30 -4.67 2.17
C LYS A 117 -45.64 -6.09 1.65
N ASP A 118 -44.96 -6.55 0.59
CA ASP A 118 -45.25 -7.83 -0.07
C ASP A 118 -44.00 -8.74 -0.23
N ARG A 119 -42.91 -8.44 0.49
CA ARG A 119 -41.62 -9.15 0.37
C ARG A 119 -40.66 -8.83 1.50
N PHE A 120 -39.64 -9.65 1.66
CA PHE A 120 -38.46 -9.41 2.47
C PHE A 120 -37.31 -8.89 1.60
N ARG A 121 -36.59 -7.89 2.11
CA ARG A 121 -35.31 -7.41 1.58
C ARG A 121 -34.18 -7.92 2.47
N LEU A 122 -33.31 -8.73 1.90
CA LEU A 122 -32.05 -9.18 2.50
C LEU A 122 -30.94 -8.25 2.02
N GLN A 123 -30.55 -7.32 2.88
CA GLN A 123 -29.61 -6.26 2.57
C GLN A 123 -28.19 -6.69 2.96
N PRO A 124 -27.25 -6.77 2.00
CA PRO A 124 -25.84 -6.84 2.35
C PRO A 124 -25.40 -5.51 2.96
N ALA A 125 -24.56 -5.58 3.97
CA ALA A 125 -23.80 -4.44 4.46
C ALA A 125 -22.44 -4.39 3.75
N ASN A 126 -22.51 -4.25 2.41
CA ASN A 126 -21.37 -4.07 1.53
C ASN A 126 -21.83 -3.24 0.33
N PRO A 127 -21.22 -2.07 0.05
CA PRO A 127 -21.67 -1.15 -0.99
C PRO A 127 -21.46 -1.69 -2.42
N THR A 128 -20.70 -2.78 -2.59
CA THR A 128 -20.47 -3.40 -3.89
C THR A 128 -21.46 -4.53 -4.21
N LEU A 129 -22.39 -4.85 -3.32
CA LEU A 129 -23.37 -5.92 -3.49
C LEU A 129 -24.79 -5.35 -3.49
N PHE A 130 -25.65 -5.92 -4.34
CA PHE A 130 -27.06 -5.52 -4.44
C PHE A 130 -27.94 -6.28 -3.43
N PRO A 131 -29.04 -5.68 -2.95
CA PRO A 131 -29.99 -6.37 -2.08
C PRO A 131 -30.73 -7.49 -2.82
N PHE A 132 -31.06 -8.53 -2.07
CA PHE A 132 -31.93 -9.62 -2.54
C PHE A 132 -33.36 -9.39 -2.04
N TYR A 133 -34.33 -9.74 -2.86
CA TYR A 133 -35.74 -9.65 -2.50
C TYR A 133 -36.39 -11.01 -2.64
N ARG A 134 -37.16 -11.42 -1.62
CA ARG A 134 -37.85 -12.72 -1.56
C ARG A 134 -39.24 -12.60 -0.98
N LYS A 135 -40.17 -13.41 -1.46
CA LYS A 135 -41.53 -13.47 -0.89
C LYS A 135 -41.53 -14.16 0.47
N GLU A 136 -40.67 -15.15 0.64
CA GLU A 136 -40.55 -15.94 1.86
C GLU A 136 -39.07 -16.02 2.28
N VAL A 137 -38.82 -15.95 3.58
CA VAL A 137 -37.50 -16.07 4.21
C VAL A 137 -37.68 -16.80 5.52
N GLU A 138 -36.89 -17.86 5.74
CA GLU A 138 -36.86 -18.54 7.04
C GLU A 138 -35.67 -18.01 7.86
N VAL A 139 -35.94 -17.40 9.02
CA VAL A 139 -34.89 -16.97 9.95
C VAL A 139 -34.49 -18.15 10.83
N ARG A 140 -33.19 -18.44 10.90
CA ARG A 140 -32.63 -19.49 11.78
C ARG A 140 -31.96 -18.95 13.04
N GLY A 141 -31.55 -17.68 13.00
CA GLY A 141 -31.02 -16.99 14.17
C GLY A 141 -30.66 -15.53 13.89
N VAL A 142 -30.50 -14.78 14.97
CA VAL A 142 -30.07 -13.37 14.96
C VAL A 142 -28.68 -13.26 15.56
N VAL A 143 -27.78 -12.51 14.91
CA VAL A 143 -26.40 -12.31 15.38
C VAL A 143 -26.42 -11.44 16.63
N VAL A 144 -25.85 -11.97 17.72
CA VAL A 144 -25.76 -11.28 19.02
C VAL A 144 -24.33 -10.92 19.41
N LYS A 145 -23.32 -11.59 18.83
CA LYS A 145 -21.90 -11.31 19.08
C LYS A 145 -21.04 -11.69 17.88
N ILE A 146 -19.98 -10.92 17.66
CA ILE A 146 -18.94 -11.20 16.68
C ILE A 146 -17.66 -11.49 17.45
N ILE A 147 -17.00 -12.60 17.13
CA ILE A 147 -15.73 -13.01 17.72
C ILE A 147 -14.71 -13.03 16.61
N ARG A 148 -13.67 -12.22 16.80
CA ARG A 148 -12.50 -12.20 15.94
C ARG A 148 -11.32 -12.72 16.73
N ASN A 149 -10.73 -13.81 16.26
CA ASN A 149 -9.57 -14.38 16.91
C ASN A 149 -8.31 -13.72 16.34
N ILE A 150 -7.82 -12.68 17.02
CA ILE A 150 -6.62 -11.92 16.63
C ILE A 150 -5.35 -12.78 16.78
N GLU A 151 -5.39 -13.85 17.57
CA GLU A 151 -4.25 -14.76 17.77
C GLU A 151 -4.10 -15.81 16.65
N LYS A 152 -5.17 -16.08 15.89
CA LYS A 152 -5.12 -16.91 14.67
C LYS A 152 -4.67 -16.14 13.42
N ASP A 153 -4.37 -14.83 13.53
CA ASP A 153 -3.90 -14.00 12.43
C ASP A 153 -2.41 -14.21 12.07
N ILE A 154 -1.73 -15.12 12.79
CA ILE A 154 -0.37 -15.56 12.52
C ILE A 154 -0.40 -16.99 11.98
N GLU A 155 -0.43 -17.13 10.65
CA GLU A 155 -0.17 -18.40 9.98
C GLU A 155 1.32 -18.49 9.63
N GLU A 156 2.02 -19.50 10.14
CA GLU A 156 3.32 -19.92 9.62
C GLU A 156 3.09 -20.79 8.38
N ASP A 157 3.44 -20.29 7.20
CA ASP A 157 3.46 -21.10 5.98
C ASP A 157 4.76 -21.92 5.98
N LYS A 158 4.74 -23.05 6.70
CA LYS A 158 5.82 -24.04 6.71
C LYS A 158 5.60 -25.04 5.57
N THR A 159 5.99 -24.69 4.35
CA THR A 159 6.36 -25.70 3.37
C THR A 159 7.61 -26.41 3.88
N SER A 160 7.54 -27.72 4.08
CA SER A 160 8.43 -28.51 4.94
C SER A 160 9.90 -28.64 4.49
N ASN A 161 10.38 -27.83 3.54
CA ASN A 161 11.74 -27.90 2.97
C ASN A 161 12.36 -26.52 2.62
N GLU A 162 11.78 -25.39 3.05
CA GLU A 162 12.32 -24.05 2.72
C GLU A 162 13.29 -23.53 3.79
N LYS A 163 14.40 -22.90 3.37
CA LYS A 163 15.44 -22.35 4.28
C LYS A 163 14.90 -21.23 5.19
N TYR A 164 13.94 -20.45 4.69
CA TYR A 164 13.32 -19.35 5.42
C TYR A 164 11.84 -19.63 5.63
N THR A 165 11.31 -19.14 6.75
CA THR A 165 9.87 -19.25 7.05
C THR A 165 9.19 -17.92 6.78
N ARG A 166 8.03 -17.97 6.11
CA ARG A 166 7.13 -16.82 5.98
C ARG A 166 6.14 -16.84 7.13
N ARG A 167 5.99 -15.69 7.79
CA ARG A 167 4.94 -15.49 8.80
C ARG A 167 3.91 -14.53 8.26
N ILE A 168 2.68 -14.98 8.10
CA ILE A 168 1.56 -14.10 7.74
C ILE A 168 1.18 -13.29 8.98
N ASP A 169 0.94 -11.99 8.83
CA ASP A 169 0.54 -11.11 9.92
C ASP A 169 -0.41 -10.03 9.39
N TYR A 170 -1.71 -10.31 9.53
CA TYR A 170 -2.77 -9.43 9.02
C TYR A 170 -2.84 -8.10 9.78
N SER A 171 -2.19 -7.96 10.94
CA SER A 171 -2.10 -6.67 11.65
C SER A 171 -1.34 -5.62 10.84
N TRP A 172 -0.54 -6.04 9.86
CA TRP A 172 0.14 -5.16 8.91
C TRP A 172 -0.75 -4.76 7.73
N ASP A 173 -1.97 -5.29 7.58
CA ASP A 173 -2.86 -4.95 6.46
C ASP A 173 -3.30 -3.48 6.49
N PHE A 174 -3.48 -2.90 7.68
CA PHE A 174 -4.00 -1.54 7.88
C PHE A 174 -5.28 -1.27 7.05
N ARG A 175 -6.25 -2.20 7.09
CA ARG A 175 -7.50 -2.11 6.32
C ARG A 175 -8.28 -0.85 6.74
N GLY A 176 -8.73 -0.06 5.76
CA GLY A 176 -9.51 1.17 6.00
C GLY A 176 -8.68 2.43 6.32
N GLU A 177 -7.37 2.30 6.51
CA GLU A 177 -6.50 3.44 6.85
C GLU A 177 -6.33 4.46 5.73
N LYS A 178 -6.24 5.75 6.09
CA LYS A 178 -6.03 6.83 5.12
C LYS A 178 -4.56 6.88 4.70
N THR A 179 -4.29 6.65 3.42
CA THR A 179 -2.92 6.60 2.86
C THR A 179 -2.44 7.91 2.23
N LYS A 180 -3.29 8.95 2.23
CA LYS A 180 -3.01 10.26 1.63
C LYS A 180 -2.96 11.40 2.67
N SER A 181 -2.84 11.08 3.96
CA SER A 181 -2.71 12.06 5.04
C SER A 181 -1.45 12.92 4.88
N TYR A 182 -1.43 14.12 5.46
CA TYR A 182 -0.28 15.03 5.37
C TYR A 182 0.18 15.24 3.92
N THR A 183 1.48 15.41 3.69
CA THR A 183 2.06 15.61 2.37
C THR A 183 2.14 14.34 1.52
N HIS A 184 1.71 13.17 1.99
CA HIS A 184 1.68 11.94 1.17
C HIS A 184 0.80 12.12 -0.07
N GLY A 185 -0.29 12.87 0.06
CA GLY A 185 -1.27 13.13 -0.99
C GLY A 185 -0.91 14.24 -1.99
N LEU A 186 0.23 14.93 -1.86
CA LEU A 186 0.54 16.09 -2.72
C LEU A 186 0.61 15.74 -4.21
N HIS A 187 1.06 14.54 -4.56
CA HIS A 187 1.15 14.03 -5.92
C HIS A 187 1.02 12.51 -5.92
N THR A 188 0.39 11.95 -6.95
CA THR A 188 0.32 10.51 -7.16
C THR A 188 1.68 9.99 -7.61
N TYR A 189 2.17 8.89 -7.05
CA TYR A 189 3.36 8.22 -7.55
C TYR A 189 3.12 6.69 -7.49
N PRO A 190 3.62 5.92 -8.48
CA PRO A 190 3.36 4.48 -8.57
C PRO A 190 4.03 3.69 -7.44
N ALA A 191 3.42 2.54 -7.11
CA ALA A 191 4.06 1.44 -6.38
C ALA A 191 4.76 1.83 -5.06
N MET A 192 4.15 2.74 -4.30
CA MET A 192 4.62 3.13 -2.96
C MET A 192 4.04 2.19 -1.91
N PHE A 193 4.82 1.81 -0.90
CA PHE A 193 4.25 1.28 0.34
C PHE A 193 3.45 2.37 1.06
N ILE A 194 2.48 1.93 1.86
CA ILE A 194 1.59 2.85 2.59
C ILE A 194 2.31 3.49 3.79
N PRO A 195 1.94 4.72 4.19
CA PRO A 195 2.56 5.41 5.33
C PRO A 195 2.56 4.61 6.63
N GLN A 196 1.51 3.82 6.88
CA GLN A 196 1.33 3.04 8.10
C GLN A 196 2.39 1.94 8.27
N VAL A 197 2.73 1.22 7.18
CA VAL A 197 3.83 0.24 7.20
C VAL A 197 5.15 0.93 7.51
N ALA A 198 5.42 2.05 6.84
CA ALA A 198 6.64 2.81 7.05
C ALA A 198 6.77 3.29 8.50
N ARG A 199 5.67 3.83 9.05
CA ARG A 199 5.59 4.32 10.42
C ARG A 199 5.86 3.21 11.43
N ARG A 200 5.20 2.05 11.29
CA ARG A 200 5.39 0.92 12.20
C ARG A 200 6.82 0.38 12.13
N LEU A 201 7.41 0.26 10.93
CA LEU A 201 8.81 -0.14 10.79
C LEU A 201 9.79 0.86 11.43
N LEU A 202 9.58 2.16 11.22
CA LEU A 202 10.37 3.21 11.87
C LEU A 202 10.24 3.16 13.40
N GLN A 203 9.05 2.90 13.94
CA GLN A 203 8.83 2.79 15.38
C GLN A 203 9.50 1.54 15.98
N ASN A 204 9.44 0.41 15.28
CA ASN A 204 9.99 -0.85 15.76
C ASN A 204 11.53 -0.89 15.70
N TYR A 205 12.13 -0.28 14.66
CA TYR A 205 13.56 -0.48 14.35
C TYR A 205 14.42 0.78 14.42
N SER A 206 13.86 1.93 14.84
CA SER A 206 14.61 3.18 15.04
C SER A 206 14.09 4.03 16.19
N LYS A 207 14.92 4.93 16.71
CA LYS A 207 14.60 5.87 17.79
C LYS A 207 14.55 7.31 17.29
N LYS A 208 13.97 8.21 18.09
CA LYS A 208 13.99 9.65 17.79
C LYS A 208 15.43 10.14 17.68
N GLY A 209 15.74 10.94 16.67
CA GLY A 209 17.08 11.45 16.38
C GLY A 209 17.95 10.55 15.49
N ASP A 210 17.60 9.27 15.34
CA ASP A 210 18.33 8.32 14.48
C ASP A 210 18.38 8.80 13.02
N ALA A 211 19.43 8.38 12.30
CA ALA A 211 19.56 8.61 10.87
C ALA A 211 19.00 7.41 10.09
N ILE A 212 17.97 7.67 9.30
CA ILE A 212 17.28 6.68 8.45
C ILE A 212 17.74 6.84 7.01
N CYS A 213 17.84 5.75 6.24
CA CYS A 213 18.03 5.85 4.80
C CYS A 213 16.96 5.06 4.05
N ASP A 214 16.40 5.67 3.00
CA ASP A 214 15.62 4.98 1.97
C ASP A 214 16.41 5.03 0.67
N ILE A 215 16.98 3.88 0.28
CA ILE A 215 17.83 3.76 -0.90
C ILE A 215 17.04 3.71 -2.22
N PHE A 216 15.71 3.69 -2.18
CA PHE A 216 14.82 3.78 -3.34
C PHE A 216 13.64 4.68 -2.98
N CYS A 217 13.93 5.93 -2.61
CA CYS A 217 12.99 6.74 -1.84
C CYS A 217 11.72 7.12 -2.60
N GLY A 218 11.72 7.02 -3.94
CA GLY A 218 10.58 7.39 -4.77
C GLY A 218 10.13 8.82 -4.44
N SER A 219 8.82 8.99 -4.22
CA SER A 219 8.26 10.28 -3.80
C SER A 219 8.38 10.56 -2.29
N GLY A 220 9.10 9.74 -1.52
CA GLY A 220 9.55 10.04 -0.17
C GLY A 220 8.63 9.58 0.98
N THR A 221 7.89 8.46 0.88
CA THR A 221 7.02 8.00 1.98
C THR A 221 7.78 7.80 3.29
N ALA A 222 8.90 7.05 3.26
CA ALA A 222 9.72 6.84 4.46
C ALA A 222 10.32 8.15 4.98
N LEU A 223 10.66 9.09 4.10
CA LEU A 223 11.24 10.38 4.49
C LEU A 223 10.24 11.26 5.24
N ILE A 224 8.99 11.32 4.76
CA ILE A 224 7.90 12.06 5.41
C ILE A 224 7.62 11.47 6.79
N GLU A 225 7.48 10.15 6.89
CA GLU A 225 7.24 9.47 8.16
C GLU A 225 8.42 9.60 9.13
N SER A 226 9.66 9.60 8.62
CA SER A 226 10.85 9.85 9.43
C SER A 226 10.77 11.22 10.09
N ARG A 227 10.42 12.28 9.33
CA ARG A 227 10.28 13.64 9.89
C ARG A 227 9.13 13.76 10.89
N LEU A 228 7.98 13.14 10.60
CA LEU A 228 6.82 13.13 11.51
C LEU A 228 7.17 12.43 12.84
N LEU A 229 7.98 11.39 12.79
CA LEU A 229 8.42 10.67 13.98
C LEU A 229 9.66 11.30 14.65
N GLY A 230 10.26 12.37 14.10
CA GLY A 230 11.44 12.98 14.70
C GLY A 230 12.76 12.27 14.42
N ARG A 231 12.90 11.64 13.24
CA ARG A 231 14.14 11.04 12.73
C ARG A 231 14.73 11.88 11.60
N ASN A 232 16.05 11.82 11.47
CA ASN A 232 16.77 12.38 10.33
C ASN A 232 16.74 11.38 9.18
N SER A 233 16.75 11.85 7.93
CA SER A 233 16.61 10.93 6.79
C SER A 233 17.45 11.27 5.57
N TYR A 234 18.00 10.23 4.95
CA TYR A 234 18.54 10.23 3.60
C TYR A 234 17.55 9.55 2.65
N GLY A 235 17.35 10.11 1.47
CA GLY A 235 16.59 9.48 0.38
C GLY A 235 17.40 9.47 -0.90
N ILE A 236 17.54 8.31 -1.53
CA ILE A 236 18.28 8.12 -2.78
C ILE A 236 17.31 7.64 -3.84
N ASP A 237 17.34 8.27 -5.02
CA ASP A 237 16.58 7.81 -6.19
C ASP A 237 17.20 8.32 -7.50
N LEU A 238 16.97 7.56 -8.58
CA LEU A 238 17.40 7.88 -9.94
C LEU A 238 16.32 8.52 -10.80
N ASN A 239 15.07 8.54 -10.36
CA ASN A 239 13.98 9.17 -11.08
C ASN A 239 13.92 10.67 -10.73
N PRO A 240 14.17 11.58 -11.69
CA PRO A 240 14.21 13.01 -11.40
C PRO A 240 12.88 13.60 -10.87
N LEU A 241 11.73 13.08 -11.35
CA LEU A 241 10.43 13.49 -10.82
C LEU A 241 10.27 13.02 -9.38
N ALA A 242 10.67 11.79 -9.07
CA ALA A 242 10.60 11.23 -7.73
C ALA A 242 11.38 12.10 -6.73
N ILE A 243 12.63 12.45 -7.07
CA ILE A 243 13.47 13.37 -6.29
C ILE A 243 12.82 14.73 -6.11
N PHE A 244 12.25 15.31 -7.17
CA PHE A 244 11.56 16.60 -7.08
C PHE A 244 10.36 16.53 -6.12
N LEU A 245 9.54 15.49 -6.24
CA LEU A 245 8.38 15.26 -5.37
C LEU A 245 8.81 15.04 -3.92
N ALA A 246 9.81 14.20 -3.67
CA ALA A 246 10.34 13.94 -2.34
C ALA A 246 10.83 15.23 -1.68
N LYS A 247 11.56 16.09 -2.41
CA LYS A 247 12.04 17.39 -1.91
C LYS A 247 10.87 18.28 -1.50
N ALA A 248 9.87 18.43 -2.37
CA ALA A 248 8.72 19.28 -2.09
C ALA A 248 7.84 18.73 -0.95
N LYS A 249 7.62 17.41 -0.88
CA LYS A 249 6.77 16.77 0.15
C LYS A 249 7.41 16.76 1.54
N THR A 250 8.73 16.80 1.63
CA THR A 250 9.47 16.83 2.90
C THR A 250 9.87 18.22 3.35
N THR A 251 9.74 19.24 2.49
CA THR A 251 10.03 20.64 2.84
C THR A 251 8.84 21.23 3.59
N GLU A 252 9.05 21.62 4.84
CA GLU A 252 8.06 22.34 5.64
C GLU A 252 7.87 23.75 5.09
N ILE A 253 6.63 24.14 4.84
CA ILE A 253 6.27 25.49 4.38
C ILE A 253 5.03 25.93 5.14
N SER A 254 5.05 27.17 5.63
CA SER A 254 3.91 27.70 6.37
C SER A 254 2.65 27.79 5.51
N SER A 255 1.55 27.20 6.01
CA SER A 255 0.28 27.18 5.28
C SER A 255 -0.25 28.59 4.99
N SER A 256 -0.03 29.55 5.89
CA SER A 256 -0.42 30.96 5.69
C SER A 256 0.36 31.61 4.53
N LYS A 257 1.67 31.35 4.43
CA LYS A 257 2.51 31.82 3.31
C LYS A 257 2.04 31.20 1.99
N LEU A 258 1.67 29.92 1.99
CA LEU A 258 1.12 29.25 0.81
C LEU A 258 -0.24 29.81 0.39
N GLN A 259 -1.15 30.07 1.33
CA GLN A 259 -2.45 30.68 1.04
C GLN A 259 -2.30 32.08 0.44
N ASN A 260 -1.44 32.92 1.03
CA ASN A 260 -1.17 34.26 0.52
C ASN A 260 -0.58 34.24 -0.89
N GLU A 261 0.37 33.33 -1.16
CA GLU A 261 0.92 33.18 -2.51
C GLU A 261 -0.08 32.58 -3.50
N TYR A 262 -0.98 31.70 -3.04
CA TYR A 262 -2.02 31.10 -3.88
C TYR A 262 -2.98 32.15 -4.46
N PHE A 263 -3.48 33.09 -3.64
CA PHE A 263 -4.34 34.16 -4.14
C PHE A 263 -3.64 35.04 -5.17
N LYS A 264 -2.39 35.45 -4.90
CA LYS A 264 -1.55 36.19 -5.85
C LYS A 264 -1.33 35.39 -7.15
N LEU A 265 -1.10 34.09 -7.03
CA LEU A 265 -0.90 33.20 -8.16
C LEU A 265 -2.14 33.14 -9.06
N LEU A 266 -3.34 33.00 -8.49
CA LEU A 266 -4.58 32.97 -9.27
C LEU A 266 -4.78 34.28 -10.06
N ASP A 267 -4.49 35.42 -9.45
CA ASP A 267 -4.59 36.71 -10.13
C ASP A 267 -3.54 36.87 -11.25
N ARG A 268 -2.31 36.39 -11.04
CA ARG A 268 -1.31 36.33 -12.11
C ARG A 268 -1.78 35.45 -13.27
N ILE A 269 -2.31 34.25 -12.99
CA ILE A 269 -2.81 33.33 -14.03
C ILE A 269 -3.90 34.00 -14.88
N ARG A 270 -4.83 34.73 -14.26
CA ARG A 270 -5.92 35.45 -14.95
C ARG A 270 -5.39 36.56 -15.88
N LYS A 271 -4.35 37.28 -15.45
CA LYS A 271 -3.78 38.41 -16.20
C LYS A 271 -2.93 38.00 -17.40
N ILE A 272 -2.38 36.77 -17.42
CA ILE A 272 -1.53 36.30 -18.52
C ILE A 272 -2.35 36.09 -19.81
N LYS A 273 -1.96 36.82 -20.86
CA LYS A 273 -2.53 36.73 -22.20
C LYS A 273 -1.86 35.61 -23.01
N LYS A 274 -2.55 35.12 -24.06
CA LYS A 274 -2.08 34.01 -24.92
C LYS A 274 -0.77 34.36 -25.66
N ASN A 275 -0.55 35.62 -26.04
CA ASN A 275 0.69 36.06 -26.68
C ASN A 275 1.90 36.11 -25.73
N GLN A 276 1.69 35.97 -24.42
CA GLN A 276 2.76 36.00 -23.42
C GLN A 276 3.24 34.61 -22.99
N ILE A 277 2.66 33.54 -23.54
CA ILE A 277 3.05 32.16 -23.21
C ILE A 277 3.93 31.57 -24.30
N LYS A 278 4.92 30.76 -23.90
CA LYS A 278 5.67 29.90 -24.80
C LYS A 278 5.06 28.51 -24.76
N LYS A 279 4.68 27.96 -25.93
CA LYS A 279 4.29 26.55 -26.06
C LYS A 279 5.50 25.68 -25.68
N PRO A 280 5.36 24.69 -24.78
CA PRO A 280 6.46 23.79 -24.48
C PRO A 280 6.88 23.00 -25.73
N GLU A 281 8.18 22.80 -25.88
CA GLU A 281 8.75 22.03 -26.99
C GLU A 281 9.13 20.65 -26.48
N PHE A 282 8.26 19.66 -26.70
CA PHE A 282 8.63 18.24 -26.56
C PHE A 282 7.82 17.36 -27.51
N LEU A 283 8.38 16.20 -27.82
CA LEU A 283 7.88 15.27 -28.83
C LEU A 283 6.40 14.92 -28.62
N ASN A 284 5.61 15.10 -29.68
CA ASN A 284 4.19 14.75 -29.75
C ASN A 284 3.29 15.43 -28.71
N ILE A 285 3.55 16.69 -28.34
CA ILE A 285 2.71 17.42 -27.37
C ILE A 285 1.22 17.43 -27.74
N ASP A 286 0.88 17.62 -29.02
CA ASP A 286 -0.50 17.70 -29.52
C ASP A 286 -1.21 16.33 -29.53
N PHE A 287 -0.44 15.23 -29.47
CA PHE A 287 -0.99 13.90 -29.24
C PHE A 287 -1.48 13.76 -27.79
N TRP A 288 -0.71 14.30 -26.83
CA TRP A 288 -0.95 14.15 -25.40
C TRP A 288 -1.84 15.22 -24.80
N PHE A 289 -2.02 16.37 -25.46
CA PHE A 289 -2.81 17.49 -24.96
C PHE A 289 -3.59 18.16 -26.09
N LYS A 290 -4.82 18.61 -25.79
CA LYS A 290 -5.56 19.50 -26.69
C LYS A 290 -4.97 20.91 -26.64
N ASP A 291 -5.05 21.68 -27.73
CA ASP A 291 -4.48 23.05 -27.80
C ASP A 291 -4.93 23.96 -26.66
N LYS A 292 -6.22 23.92 -26.30
CA LYS A 292 -6.75 24.69 -25.16
C LYS A 292 -6.06 24.32 -23.85
N VAL A 293 -5.84 23.02 -23.62
CA VAL A 293 -5.16 22.50 -22.43
C VAL A 293 -3.70 22.96 -22.39
N ILE A 294 -3.01 22.93 -23.54
CA ILE A 294 -1.62 23.42 -23.66
C ILE A 294 -1.53 24.90 -23.26
N ILE A 295 -2.44 25.73 -23.79
CA ILE A 295 -2.48 27.17 -23.48
C ILE A 295 -2.72 27.40 -21.98
N GLU A 296 -3.69 26.73 -21.38
CA GLU A 296 -4.01 26.89 -19.95
C GLU A 296 -2.86 26.42 -19.05
N LEU A 297 -2.26 25.26 -19.33
CA LEU A 297 -1.09 24.76 -18.60
C LEU A 297 0.11 25.70 -18.72
N ALA A 298 0.36 26.26 -19.91
CA ALA A 298 1.46 27.20 -20.13
C ALA A 298 1.28 28.51 -19.34
N LYS A 299 0.05 29.01 -19.23
CA LYS A 299 -0.26 30.17 -18.37
C LYS A 299 0.03 29.89 -16.90
N ILE A 300 -0.44 28.74 -16.39
CA ILE A 300 -0.22 28.33 -15.00
C ILE A 300 1.28 28.19 -14.72
N LYS A 301 2.02 27.46 -15.58
CA LYS A 301 3.47 27.30 -15.46
C LYS A 301 4.18 28.65 -15.41
N LYS A 302 3.88 29.57 -16.34
CA LYS A 302 4.48 30.91 -16.37
C LYS A 302 4.25 31.65 -15.05
N ALA A 303 3.01 31.70 -14.58
CA ALA A 303 2.66 32.37 -13.32
C ALA A 303 3.36 31.77 -12.10
N ILE A 304 3.58 30.44 -12.07
CA ILE A 304 4.31 29.76 -11.01
C ILE A 304 5.81 30.11 -11.06
N LYS A 305 6.41 30.17 -12.25
CA LYS A 305 7.85 30.47 -12.42
C LYS A 305 8.22 31.90 -11.95
N GLU A 306 7.25 32.81 -11.85
CA GLU A 306 7.43 34.16 -11.30
C GLU A 306 7.49 34.20 -9.75
N ILE A 307 7.19 33.08 -9.06
CA ILE A 307 7.30 33.00 -7.60
C ILE A 307 8.78 33.03 -7.19
N LYS A 308 9.16 34.03 -6.39
CA LYS A 308 10.56 34.25 -5.94
C LYS A 308 11.07 33.16 -4.99
N ASN A 309 10.27 32.77 -4.00
CA ASN A 309 10.68 31.75 -3.04
C ASN A 309 10.66 30.36 -3.69
N LYS A 310 11.83 29.72 -3.79
CA LYS A 310 11.95 28.45 -4.53
C LYS A 310 11.19 27.29 -3.89
N ASN A 311 11.08 27.24 -2.57
CA ASN A 311 10.32 26.18 -1.89
C ASN A 311 8.82 26.32 -2.16
N ILE A 312 8.30 27.54 -2.09
CA ILE A 312 6.90 27.84 -2.43
C ILE A 312 6.65 27.58 -3.93
N GLN A 313 7.56 28.00 -4.80
CA GLN A 313 7.48 27.71 -6.23
C GLN A 313 7.42 26.20 -6.49
N ASN A 314 8.31 25.42 -5.87
CA ASN A 314 8.36 23.96 -6.03
C ASN A 314 7.06 23.31 -5.53
N PHE A 315 6.50 23.78 -4.42
CA PHE A 315 5.22 23.32 -3.91
C PHE A 315 4.08 23.49 -4.94
N PHE A 316 3.95 24.67 -5.56
CA PHE A 316 2.94 24.88 -6.61
C PHE A 316 3.24 24.10 -7.89
N LEU A 317 4.53 23.92 -8.24
CA LEU A 317 4.93 23.06 -9.34
C LEU A 317 4.53 21.60 -9.13
N VAL A 318 4.47 21.11 -7.88
CA VAL A 318 3.91 19.77 -7.58
C VAL A 318 2.41 19.72 -7.89
N GLY A 319 1.63 20.70 -7.45
CA GLY A 319 0.20 20.79 -7.80
C GLY A 319 -0.04 20.88 -9.31
N PHE A 320 0.79 21.66 -9.99
CA PHE A 320 0.81 21.78 -11.45
C PHE A 320 1.18 20.46 -12.13
N SER A 321 2.20 19.75 -11.64
CA SER A 321 2.63 18.44 -12.15
C SER A 321 1.51 17.40 -12.15
N GLU A 322 0.70 17.36 -11.08
CA GLU A 322 -0.47 16.47 -11.04
C GLU A 322 -1.56 16.96 -12.01
N THR A 323 -1.75 18.27 -12.12
CA THR A 323 -2.72 18.89 -13.06
C THR A 323 -2.39 18.52 -14.49
N VAL A 324 -1.11 18.56 -14.88
CA VAL A 324 -0.63 18.13 -16.21
C VAL A 324 -1.09 16.70 -16.50
N ARG A 325 -0.90 15.77 -15.55
CA ARG A 325 -1.31 14.37 -15.70
C ARG A 325 -2.83 14.22 -15.77
N LEU A 326 -3.57 14.93 -14.92
CA LEU A 326 -5.03 14.84 -14.88
C LEU A 326 -5.69 15.49 -16.09
N ALA A 327 -5.06 16.48 -16.71
CA ALA A 327 -5.57 17.17 -17.89
C ALA A 327 -5.06 16.59 -19.22
N SER A 328 -4.07 15.69 -19.20
CA SER A 328 -3.60 15.03 -20.43
C SER A 328 -4.62 14.07 -21.01
N ASN A 329 -4.45 13.73 -22.29
CA ASN A 329 -5.22 12.74 -23.04
C ASN A 329 -4.92 11.29 -22.61
N THR A 330 -4.41 11.08 -21.40
CA THR A 330 -3.96 9.79 -20.87
C THR A 330 -5.05 9.11 -20.07
N LYS A 331 -5.12 7.77 -20.09
CA LYS A 331 -6.05 7.02 -19.24
C LYS A 331 -5.69 7.23 -17.76
N ASN A 332 -6.55 7.94 -17.04
CA ASN A 332 -6.39 8.15 -15.61
C ASN A 332 -6.53 6.82 -14.86
N GLY A 333 -5.62 6.56 -13.92
CA GLY A 333 -5.58 5.31 -13.13
C GLY A 333 -4.54 4.29 -13.58
N GLU A 334 -3.94 4.45 -14.77
CA GLU A 334 -2.83 3.60 -15.23
C GLU A 334 -1.47 4.22 -14.88
N PHE A 335 -0.45 3.35 -14.78
CA PHE A 335 0.96 3.77 -14.68
C PHE A 335 1.65 3.85 -16.03
N LYS A 336 1.24 3.01 -16.99
CA LYS A 336 1.72 3.08 -18.38
C LYS A 336 1.10 4.29 -19.08
N LEU A 337 1.86 4.89 -19.97
CA LEU A 337 1.40 6.07 -20.71
C LEU A 337 0.51 5.66 -21.88
N VAL A 338 -0.77 5.45 -21.60
CA VAL A 338 -1.78 5.02 -22.58
C VAL A 338 -2.73 6.17 -22.88
N ARG A 339 -2.97 6.46 -24.16
CA ARG A 339 -3.95 7.48 -24.58
C ARG A 339 -5.37 6.96 -24.37
N ILE A 340 -6.28 7.86 -24.00
CA ILE A 340 -7.71 7.59 -23.98
C ILE A 340 -8.19 7.23 -25.40
N LYS A 341 -9.15 6.31 -25.52
CA LYS A 341 -9.74 5.90 -26.81
C LYS A 341 -10.39 7.10 -27.52
N LYS A 342 -10.46 7.04 -28.85
CA LYS A 342 -10.89 8.16 -29.72
C LYS A 342 -12.28 8.68 -29.33
N GLU A 343 -13.23 7.78 -29.08
CA GLU A 343 -14.63 8.09 -28.79
C GLU A 343 -14.78 8.88 -27.49
N VAL A 344 -13.95 8.55 -26.49
CA VAL A 344 -13.92 9.26 -25.20
C VAL A 344 -13.13 10.56 -25.32
N LEU A 345 -12.04 10.57 -26.11
CA LEU A 345 -11.18 11.73 -26.31
C LEU A 345 -11.91 12.90 -26.97
N GLU A 346 -12.82 12.63 -27.91
CA GLU A 346 -13.64 13.66 -28.56
C GLU A 346 -14.43 14.47 -27.52
N LYS A 347 -15.06 13.78 -26.56
CA LYS A 347 -15.86 14.39 -25.48
C LYS A 347 -15.02 14.92 -24.31
N TYR A 348 -13.76 14.50 -24.21
CA TYR A 348 -12.88 14.85 -23.09
C TYR A 348 -12.46 16.33 -23.12
N ASN A 349 -12.98 17.15 -22.20
CA ASN A 349 -12.70 18.58 -22.12
C ASN A 349 -12.39 19.00 -20.67
N PRO A 350 -11.17 18.72 -20.16
CA PRO A 350 -10.83 19.01 -18.77
C PRO A 350 -10.75 20.51 -18.51
N ASN A 351 -11.32 20.96 -17.39
CA ASN A 351 -11.14 22.32 -16.89
C ASN A 351 -9.81 22.41 -16.13
N VAL A 352 -8.75 22.84 -16.81
CA VAL A 352 -7.38 22.78 -16.26
C VAL A 352 -7.24 23.67 -15.04
N LEU A 353 -7.80 24.88 -15.08
CA LEU A 353 -7.73 25.81 -13.95
C LEU A 353 -8.44 25.27 -12.72
N GLU A 354 -9.61 24.65 -12.88
CA GLU A 354 -10.36 24.07 -11.76
C GLU A 354 -9.64 22.86 -11.15
N ILE A 355 -9.08 21.99 -12.00
CA ILE A 355 -8.23 20.88 -11.55
C ILE A 355 -7.05 21.43 -10.73
N PHE A 356 -6.38 22.47 -11.23
CA PHE A 356 -5.24 23.09 -10.54
C PHE A 356 -5.63 23.69 -9.19
N LYS A 357 -6.72 24.45 -9.13
CA LYS A 357 -7.24 25.06 -7.89
C LYS A 357 -7.54 23.99 -6.84
N LYS A 358 -8.42 23.05 -7.18
CA LYS A 358 -8.83 21.96 -6.27
C LYS A 358 -7.62 21.17 -5.79
N LYS A 359 -6.66 20.88 -6.67
CA LYS A 359 -5.45 20.16 -6.28
C LYS A 359 -4.58 20.98 -5.34
N THR A 360 -4.37 22.26 -5.64
CA THR A 360 -3.54 23.16 -4.87
C THR A 360 -4.12 23.44 -3.49
N GLU A 361 -5.42 23.66 -3.37
CA GLU A 361 -6.11 23.88 -2.09
C GLU A 361 -5.99 22.66 -1.17
N ASN A 362 -6.23 21.46 -1.71
CA ASN A 362 -6.02 20.22 -0.97
C ASN A 362 -4.56 20.05 -0.53
N ASN A 363 -3.61 20.39 -1.41
CA ASN A 363 -2.19 20.36 -1.10
C ASN A 363 -1.82 21.35 0.01
N ILE A 364 -2.40 22.56 0.03
CA ILE A 364 -2.15 23.57 1.06
C ILE A 364 -2.66 23.08 2.42
N LYS A 365 -3.86 22.49 2.45
CA LYS A 365 -4.41 21.86 3.67
C LYS A 365 -3.49 20.75 4.19
N ALA A 366 -3.07 19.85 3.31
CA ALA A 366 -2.14 18.76 3.62
C ALA A 366 -0.79 19.26 4.18
N MET A 367 -0.24 20.33 3.60
CA MET A 367 0.99 20.94 4.11
C MET A 367 0.79 21.59 5.48
N GLY A 368 -0.37 22.22 5.73
CA GLY A 368 -0.70 22.75 7.05
C GLY A 368 -0.85 21.66 8.12
N GLU A 369 -1.40 20.50 7.78
CA GLU A 369 -1.40 19.33 8.68
C GLU A 369 0.03 18.84 8.95
N PHE A 370 0.90 18.79 7.93
CA PHE A 370 2.29 18.39 8.08
C PHE A 370 3.11 19.38 8.92
N GLU A 371 3.00 20.69 8.65
CA GLU A 371 3.67 21.77 9.39
C GLU A 371 3.39 21.70 10.90
N LYS A 372 2.16 21.36 11.29
CA LYS A 372 1.74 21.26 12.69
C LYS A 372 2.33 20.06 13.43
N ASN A 373 2.61 18.96 12.72
CA ASN A 373 2.96 17.68 13.33
C ASN A 373 4.41 17.26 13.10
N VAL A 374 5.13 17.92 12.18
CA VAL A 374 6.52 17.57 11.86
C VAL A 374 7.50 18.05 12.94
N ASP A 375 8.52 17.23 13.25
CA ASP A 375 9.62 17.68 14.10
C ASP A 375 10.56 18.61 13.33
N LYS A 376 10.55 19.90 13.69
CA LYS A 376 11.33 20.95 13.03
C LYS A 376 12.84 20.85 13.25
N LYS A 377 13.30 20.02 14.20
CA LYS A 377 14.72 19.79 14.48
C LYS A 377 15.36 18.73 13.58
N THR A 378 14.54 18.00 12.82
CA THR A 378 15.01 16.94 11.91
C THR A 378 15.39 17.50 10.55
N TRP A 379 16.39 16.87 9.92
CA TRP A 379 16.78 17.15 8.53
C TRP A 379 16.44 15.98 7.61
N THR A 380 16.21 16.31 6.34
CA THR A 380 16.07 15.34 5.25
C THR A 380 17.00 15.71 4.10
N LYS A 381 17.85 14.78 3.68
CA LYS A 381 18.80 14.93 2.57
C LYS A 381 18.38 14.01 1.43
N ILE A 382 18.14 14.59 0.26
CA ILE A 382 17.69 13.85 -0.92
C ILE A 382 18.76 13.90 -1.99
N ILE A 383 19.22 12.73 -2.40
CA ILE A 383 20.37 12.50 -3.28
C ILE A 383 19.87 11.93 -4.61
N PHE A 384 20.12 12.64 -5.70
CA PHE A 384 19.91 12.12 -7.04
C PHE A 384 21.11 11.27 -7.43
N SER A 385 21.03 9.95 -7.21
CA SER A 385 22.14 9.02 -7.48
C SER A 385 21.64 7.60 -7.67
N ASP A 386 22.51 6.76 -8.24
CA ASP A 386 22.34 5.32 -8.38
C ASP A 386 22.73 4.63 -7.08
N SER A 387 21.78 3.95 -6.45
CA SER A 387 21.96 3.26 -5.17
C SER A 387 22.94 2.08 -5.23
N SER A 388 23.32 1.63 -6.43
CA SER A 388 24.37 0.63 -6.62
C SER A 388 25.80 1.21 -6.49
N LYS A 389 25.93 2.53 -6.43
CA LYS A 389 27.20 3.27 -6.38
C LYS A 389 27.37 4.03 -5.07
N ASP A 390 28.59 4.50 -4.85
CA ASP A 390 28.85 5.47 -3.78
C ASP A 390 28.04 6.76 -4.05
N ASN A 391 27.39 7.23 -3.00
CA ASN A 391 26.48 8.37 -2.99
C ASN A 391 26.90 9.43 -1.95
N GLY A 392 28.07 9.27 -1.34
CA GLY A 392 28.65 10.22 -0.37
C GLY A 392 28.10 10.08 1.05
N ILE A 393 27.24 9.09 1.33
CA ILE A 393 26.86 8.74 2.70
C ILE A 393 28.02 7.99 3.36
N LYS A 394 28.45 8.47 4.53
CA LYS A 394 29.55 7.87 5.29
C LYS A 394 29.23 6.42 5.65
N GLU A 395 30.23 5.54 5.57
CA GLU A 395 30.11 4.16 6.05
C GLU A 395 29.74 4.10 7.54
N ASN A 396 28.97 3.09 7.93
CA ASN A 396 28.51 2.88 9.32
C ASN A 396 27.90 4.13 9.97
N SER A 397 27.09 4.90 9.22
CA SER A 397 26.48 6.14 9.71
C SER A 397 24.95 6.09 9.82
N ILE A 398 24.31 5.09 9.20
CA ILE A 398 22.86 4.93 9.18
C ILE A 398 22.40 3.98 10.28
N ASP A 399 21.38 4.38 11.03
CA ASP A 399 20.81 3.63 12.15
C ASP A 399 19.71 2.65 11.72
N PHE A 400 19.05 2.90 10.59
CA PHE A 400 18.03 2.03 10.04
C PHE A 400 17.86 2.29 8.53
N ILE A 401 17.77 1.23 7.73
CA ILE A 401 17.40 1.35 6.31
C ILE A 401 15.99 0.81 6.11
N LEU A 402 15.12 1.62 5.53
CA LEU A 402 13.76 1.24 5.16
C LEU A 402 13.54 1.59 3.70
N THR A 403 13.23 0.59 2.88
CA THR A 403 13.01 0.84 1.45
C THR A 403 12.01 -0.12 0.81
N SER A 404 11.66 0.16 -0.44
CA SER A 404 10.97 -0.75 -1.34
C SER A 404 11.65 -0.65 -2.70
N PRO A 405 12.41 -1.66 -3.15
CA PRO A 405 12.99 -1.63 -4.48
C PRO A 405 11.89 -1.54 -5.56
N PRO A 406 12.17 -0.90 -6.71
CA PRO A 406 11.24 -0.96 -7.83
C PRO A 406 11.08 -2.41 -8.28
N TYR A 407 9.91 -2.80 -8.78
CA TYR A 407 9.58 -4.19 -9.16
C TYR A 407 10.38 -4.79 -10.34
N GLY A 408 11.49 -4.19 -10.75
CA GLY A 408 12.44 -4.73 -11.73
C GLY A 408 11.89 -4.93 -13.14
N ASP A 409 10.80 -4.23 -13.44
CA ASP A 409 9.99 -4.53 -14.61
C ASP A 409 9.27 -3.30 -15.14
N SER A 410 10.07 -2.27 -15.41
CA SER A 410 9.61 -1.06 -16.09
C SER A 410 8.92 -1.36 -17.42
N ARG A 411 9.24 -2.51 -18.05
CA ARG A 411 8.69 -2.94 -19.33
C ARG A 411 7.32 -3.59 -19.23
N THR A 412 7.02 -4.41 -18.20
CA THR A 412 5.73 -5.12 -18.14
C THR A 412 4.78 -4.68 -17.02
N THR A 413 5.27 -4.33 -15.83
CA THR A 413 4.40 -4.11 -14.66
C THR A 413 4.26 -2.64 -14.26
N VAL A 414 5.37 -1.94 -13.94
CA VAL A 414 5.33 -0.54 -13.45
C VAL A 414 6.35 0.31 -14.18
N ALA A 415 5.90 1.05 -15.19
CA ALA A 415 6.75 1.94 -15.97
C ALA A 415 6.91 3.31 -15.29
N TYR A 416 7.86 3.41 -14.34
CA TYR A 416 8.12 4.63 -13.56
C TYR A 416 8.52 5.82 -14.44
N GLY A 417 9.35 5.60 -15.46
CA GLY A 417 9.76 6.62 -16.43
C GLY A 417 8.59 7.10 -17.26
N GLN A 418 7.82 6.18 -17.85
CA GLN A 418 6.60 6.52 -18.61
C GLN A 418 5.58 7.30 -17.77
N PHE A 419 5.34 6.89 -16.52
CA PHE A 419 4.46 7.60 -15.60
C PHE A 419 4.92 9.04 -15.40
N SER A 420 6.23 9.24 -15.24
CA SER A 420 6.83 10.52 -14.90
C SER A 420 6.98 11.45 -16.11
N ARG A 421 6.93 10.92 -17.33
CA ARG A 421 7.36 11.60 -18.56
C ARG A 421 6.68 12.94 -18.76
N LEU A 422 5.36 12.98 -18.95
CA LEU A 422 4.65 14.22 -19.29
C LEU A 422 4.81 15.28 -18.19
N SER A 423 4.62 14.89 -16.94
CA SER A 423 4.79 15.78 -15.79
C SER A 423 6.19 16.38 -15.76
N ALA A 424 7.24 15.56 -15.84
CA ALA A 424 8.63 15.99 -15.75
C ALA A 424 9.05 16.88 -16.95
N GLN A 425 8.56 16.59 -18.15
CA GLN A 425 8.78 17.44 -19.33
C GLN A 425 8.14 18.84 -19.14
N TRP A 426 6.95 18.89 -18.54
CA TRP A 426 6.26 20.16 -18.27
C TRP A 426 6.91 21.01 -17.17
N ILE A 427 7.57 20.42 -16.17
CA ILE A 427 8.21 21.17 -15.08
C ILE A 427 9.71 21.43 -15.28
N ASP A 428 10.25 21.09 -16.45
CA ASP A 428 11.64 21.34 -16.87
C ASP A 428 12.67 20.66 -15.96
N ILE A 429 12.39 19.43 -15.52
CA ILE A 429 13.33 18.69 -14.67
C ILE A 429 14.52 18.14 -15.46
N PHE A 430 14.33 17.84 -16.75
CA PHE A 430 15.40 17.34 -17.61
C PHE A 430 16.14 18.49 -18.29
N LYS A 431 17.46 18.34 -18.46
CA LYS A 431 18.26 19.26 -19.28
C LYS A 431 17.95 19.05 -20.76
N ASP A 432 17.84 17.78 -21.17
CA ASP A 432 17.35 17.39 -22.49
C ASP A 432 16.03 16.61 -22.35
N GLN A 433 14.99 17.07 -23.04
CA GLN A 433 13.67 16.46 -23.02
C GLN A 433 13.67 15.00 -23.53
N SER A 434 14.68 14.59 -24.31
CA SER A 434 14.86 13.20 -24.75
C SER A 434 15.22 12.24 -23.60
N GLU A 435 15.80 12.77 -22.51
CA GLU A 435 16.19 11.98 -21.33
C GLU A 435 14.98 11.40 -20.60
N ALA A 436 13.82 12.07 -20.69
CA ALA A 436 12.58 11.63 -20.06
C ALA A 436 12.17 10.21 -20.50
N SER A 437 12.43 9.86 -21.77
CA SER A 437 12.13 8.54 -22.33
C SER A 437 13.20 7.49 -22.00
N LYS A 438 14.36 7.90 -21.47
CA LYS A 438 15.50 7.02 -21.17
C LYS A 438 15.54 6.59 -19.69
N VAL A 439 14.73 7.20 -18.82
CA VAL A 439 14.69 6.92 -17.36
C VAL A 439 14.54 5.42 -17.10
N ASP A 440 13.61 4.74 -17.77
CA ASP A 440 13.36 3.31 -17.52
C ASP A 440 14.56 2.40 -17.89
N ASN A 441 15.52 2.87 -18.70
CA ASN A 441 16.74 2.13 -19.07
C ASN A 441 17.89 2.33 -18.07
N ILE A 442 17.83 3.35 -17.22
CA ILE A 442 18.84 3.62 -16.18
C ILE A 442 18.39 3.15 -14.80
N LEU A 443 17.09 2.92 -14.61
CA LEU A 443 16.56 2.34 -13.38
C LEU A 443 17.02 0.88 -13.19
N LEU A 444 16.88 0.40 -11.96
CA LEU A 444 17.24 -0.94 -11.53
C LEU A 444 16.67 -2.03 -12.48
N GLY A 445 17.56 -2.81 -13.10
CA GLY A 445 17.17 -3.85 -14.07
C GLY A 445 16.76 -3.34 -15.46
N GLY A 446 16.97 -2.05 -15.77
CA GLY A 446 16.58 -1.42 -17.04
C GLY A 446 17.36 -1.91 -18.27
N LYS A 447 18.54 -2.54 -18.06
CA LYS A 447 19.36 -3.16 -19.11
C LYS A 447 19.54 -4.65 -18.83
N ALA A 448 19.02 -5.49 -19.73
CA ALA A 448 19.17 -6.94 -19.65
C ALA A 448 20.66 -7.33 -19.72
N VAL A 449 21.02 -8.39 -18.99
CA VAL A 449 22.34 -9.02 -19.14
C VAL A 449 22.46 -9.70 -20.51
N LYS A 450 23.67 -9.75 -21.04
CA LYS A 450 23.95 -10.43 -22.32
C LYS A 450 23.87 -11.96 -22.15
N GLU A 451 24.38 -12.45 -21.03
CA GLU A 451 24.52 -13.87 -20.71
C GLU A 451 23.90 -14.16 -19.35
N LEU A 452 23.45 -15.40 -19.16
CA LEU A 452 22.86 -15.86 -17.89
C LEU A 452 23.91 -16.31 -16.86
N LYS A 453 25.20 -16.33 -17.23
CA LYS A 453 26.29 -16.66 -16.30
C LYS A 453 26.44 -15.55 -15.26
N HIS A 454 26.37 -15.91 -13.98
CA HIS A 454 26.49 -14.96 -12.87
C HIS A 454 27.14 -15.58 -11.63
N ASN A 455 27.65 -14.73 -10.74
CA ASN A 455 28.29 -15.11 -9.48
C ASN A 455 27.40 -14.82 -8.24
N LEU A 456 26.10 -14.60 -8.44
CA LEU A 456 25.16 -14.47 -7.33
C LEU A 456 24.91 -15.85 -6.70
N ASN A 457 25.24 -15.99 -5.42
CA ASN A 457 25.07 -17.23 -4.66
C ASN A 457 23.64 -17.31 -4.08
N SER A 458 22.66 -17.70 -4.90
CA SER A 458 21.27 -17.83 -4.47
C SER A 458 20.60 -18.99 -5.19
N ASP A 459 20.24 -20.03 -4.45
CA ASP A 459 19.61 -21.23 -5.00
C ASP A 459 18.21 -20.91 -5.50
N TYR A 460 17.45 -20.11 -4.76
CA TYR A 460 16.14 -19.64 -5.20
C TYR A 460 16.20 -18.85 -6.51
N LEU A 461 17.22 -18.00 -6.69
CA LEU A 461 17.42 -17.26 -7.93
C LEU A 461 17.78 -18.20 -9.07
N ASN A 462 18.77 -19.09 -8.88
CA ASN A 462 19.22 -20.04 -9.89
C ASN A 462 18.06 -20.90 -10.40
N GLN A 463 17.30 -21.50 -9.48
CA GLN A 463 16.12 -22.32 -9.80
C GLN A 463 15.06 -21.51 -10.57
N THR A 464 14.79 -20.27 -10.14
CA THR A 464 13.82 -19.39 -10.81
C THR A 464 14.27 -19.03 -12.22
N ILE A 465 15.54 -18.67 -12.42
CA ILE A 465 16.09 -18.32 -13.73
C ILE A 465 16.02 -19.52 -14.66
N ASP A 466 16.33 -20.73 -14.20
CA ASP A 466 16.21 -21.94 -15.02
C ASP A 466 14.77 -22.25 -15.42
N GLN A 467 13.80 -22.11 -14.51
CA GLN A 467 12.38 -22.29 -14.81
C GLN A 467 11.88 -21.29 -15.85
N ILE A 468 12.27 -20.02 -15.73
CA ILE A 468 11.88 -18.97 -16.69
C ILE A 468 12.59 -19.20 -18.03
N ARG A 469 13.88 -19.56 -18.03
CA ARG A 469 14.69 -19.80 -19.24
C ARG A 469 14.08 -20.89 -20.12
N LYS A 470 13.53 -21.96 -19.52
CA LYS A 470 12.81 -23.02 -20.24
C LYS A 470 11.61 -22.51 -21.04
N LYS A 471 11.01 -21.38 -20.62
CA LYS A 471 9.85 -20.76 -21.28
C LYS A 471 10.24 -19.56 -22.16
N ASP A 472 11.19 -18.74 -21.72
CA ASP A 472 11.61 -17.50 -22.38
C ASP A 472 13.02 -17.06 -21.90
N ASP A 473 14.05 -17.36 -22.70
CA ASP A 473 15.45 -17.01 -22.41
C ASP A 473 15.67 -15.50 -22.28
N LYS A 474 15.05 -14.71 -23.15
CA LYS A 474 15.16 -13.25 -23.11
C LYS A 474 14.62 -12.73 -21.78
N ARG A 475 13.47 -13.25 -21.33
CA ARG A 475 12.86 -12.82 -20.08
C ARG A 475 13.68 -13.27 -18.87
N ALA A 476 14.30 -14.45 -18.91
CA ALA A 476 15.24 -14.88 -17.87
C ALA A 476 16.40 -13.88 -17.70
N LYS A 477 16.97 -13.39 -18.81
CA LYS A 477 18.02 -12.35 -18.79
C LYS A 477 17.56 -11.04 -18.17
N GLU A 478 16.33 -10.61 -18.43
CA GLU A 478 15.74 -9.42 -17.80
C GLU A 478 15.49 -9.60 -16.29
N VAL A 479 15.10 -10.80 -15.86
CA VAL A 479 14.96 -11.12 -14.43
C VAL A 479 16.33 -11.10 -13.75
N LEU A 480 17.34 -11.72 -14.35
CA LEU A 480 18.68 -11.78 -13.77
C LEU A 480 19.32 -10.40 -13.66
N SER A 481 19.16 -9.51 -14.65
CA SER A 481 19.71 -8.16 -14.58
C SER A 481 19.23 -7.37 -13.36
N PHE A 482 17.94 -7.55 -13.00
CA PHE A 482 17.39 -6.92 -11.82
C PHE A 482 18.11 -7.36 -10.53
N TYR A 483 18.32 -8.66 -10.34
CA TYR A 483 18.97 -9.18 -9.13
C TYR A 483 20.47 -8.88 -9.07
N VAL A 484 21.15 -8.82 -10.22
CA VAL A 484 22.54 -8.36 -10.31
C VAL A 484 22.66 -6.93 -9.80
N ASP A 485 21.79 -6.03 -10.25
CA ASP A 485 21.83 -4.64 -9.81
C ASP A 485 21.34 -4.49 -8.36
N LEU A 486 20.32 -5.25 -7.95
CA LEU A 486 19.82 -5.24 -6.57
C LEU A 486 20.92 -5.68 -5.60
N ASN A 487 21.69 -6.72 -5.91
CA ASN A 487 22.80 -7.16 -5.07
C ASN A 487 23.87 -6.05 -4.88
N LYS A 488 24.14 -5.26 -5.92
CA LYS A 488 25.05 -4.10 -5.78
C LYS A 488 24.47 -3.06 -4.82
N CYS A 489 23.17 -2.80 -4.89
CA CYS A 489 22.49 -1.89 -3.98
C CYS A 489 22.51 -2.41 -2.53
N LEU A 490 22.27 -3.71 -2.32
CA LEU A 490 22.37 -4.35 -1.00
C LEU A 490 23.78 -4.20 -0.42
N LYS A 491 24.83 -4.38 -1.23
CA LYS A 491 26.23 -4.16 -0.80
C LYS A 491 26.49 -2.72 -0.36
N GLN A 492 25.99 -1.71 -1.09
CA GLN A 492 26.14 -0.32 -0.67
C GLN A 492 25.33 -0.02 0.61
N ALA A 493 24.11 -0.56 0.71
CA ALA A 493 23.29 -0.44 1.91
C ALA A 493 23.99 -1.04 3.14
N HIS A 494 24.58 -2.22 3.01
CA HIS A 494 25.37 -2.85 4.05
C HIS A 494 26.55 -1.96 4.51
N LYS A 495 27.25 -1.29 3.59
CA LYS A 495 28.38 -0.40 3.95
C LYS A 495 27.95 0.79 4.80
N ILE A 496 26.84 1.44 4.47
CA ILE A 496 26.37 2.64 5.18
C ILE A 496 25.66 2.33 6.49
N LEU A 497 25.09 1.12 6.63
CA LEU A 497 24.39 0.67 7.83
C LEU A 497 25.37 0.41 8.99
N LYS A 498 25.05 0.89 10.19
CA LYS A 498 25.80 0.57 11.41
C LYS A 498 25.68 -0.91 11.78
N LYS A 499 26.67 -1.42 12.51
CA LYS A 499 26.62 -2.77 13.13
C LYS A 499 25.39 -2.90 14.04
N ASN A 500 24.78 -4.09 14.09
CA ASN A 500 23.59 -4.40 14.91
C ASN A 500 22.34 -3.54 14.60
N LYS A 501 22.28 -2.98 13.39
CA LYS A 501 21.12 -2.22 12.92
C LYS A 501 20.39 -2.94 11.79
N TYR A 502 19.16 -2.50 11.56
CA TYR A 502 18.21 -3.19 10.70
C TYR A 502 18.14 -2.60 9.29
N PHE A 503 17.81 -3.46 8.33
CA PHE A 503 17.47 -3.13 6.96
C PHE A 503 16.18 -3.85 6.59
N CYS A 504 15.08 -3.10 6.49
CA CYS A 504 13.78 -3.62 6.11
C CYS A 504 13.45 -3.30 4.66
N LEU A 505 13.04 -4.32 3.90
CA LEU A 505 12.61 -4.19 2.52
C LEU A 505 11.14 -4.61 2.40
N VAL A 506 10.29 -3.70 1.92
CA VAL A 506 8.89 -4.01 1.57
C VAL A 506 8.84 -4.37 0.09
N ILE A 507 8.50 -5.61 -0.23
CA ILE A 507 8.58 -6.16 -1.59
C ILE A 507 7.39 -7.04 -1.90
N GLY A 508 7.01 -7.13 -3.17
CA GLY A 508 6.01 -8.10 -3.64
C GLY A 508 6.68 -9.21 -4.43
N ASN A 509 6.24 -10.45 -4.21
CA ASN A 509 6.65 -11.60 -5.02
C ASN A 509 5.92 -11.63 -6.35
N ARG A 510 6.62 -11.31 -7.44
CA ARG A 510 6.02 -11.22 -8.78
C ARG A 510 5.92 -12.57 -9.48
N MET A 511 5.09 -12.62 -10.52
CA MET A 511 5.07 -13.72 -11.50
C MET A 511 5.65 -13.25 -12.84
N VAL A 512 6.44 -14.12 -13.47
CA VAL A 512 6.99 -13.91 -14.81
C VAL A 512 6.83 -15.21 -15.59
N LYS A 513 6.09 -15.18 -16.71
CA LYS A 513 5.78 -16.39 -17.50
C LYS A 513 5.23 -17.53 -16.62
N GLN A 514 4.30 -17.20 -15.73
CA GLN A 514 3.70 -18.12 -14.75
C GLN A 514 4.69 -18.75 -13.75
N VAL A 515 5.93 -18.25 -13.68
CA VAL A 515 6.89 -18.63 -12.64
C VAL A 515 6.81 -17.58 -11.55
N ARG A 516 6.43 -17.99 -10.33
CA ARG A 516 6.47 -17.12 -9.15
C ARG A 516 7.91 -16.95 -8.70
N ILE A 517 8.34 -15.71 -8.56
CA ILE A 517 9.69 -15.36 -8.15
C ILE A 517 9.68 -15.08 -6.64
N PRO A 518 10.31 -15.94 -5.80
CA PRO A 518 10.38 -15.75 -4.34
C PRO A 518 11.41 -14.67 -4.01
N THR A 519 11.05 -13.42 -4.29
CA THR A 519 11.92 -12.25 -4.18
C THR A 519 12.34 -12.02 -2.72
N ASP A 520 11.45 -12.33 -1.77
CA ASP A 520 11.76 -12.33 -0.34
C ASP A 520 12.95 -13.22 -0.01
N PHE A 521 12.92 -14.48 -0.40
CA PHE A 521 13.99 -15.44 -0.12
C PHE A 521 15.27 -15.13 -0.88
N ILE A 522 15.18 -14.70 -2.14
CA ILE A 522 16.36 -14.27 -2.90
C ILE A 522 17.04 -13.10 -2.20
N ILE A 523 16.29 -12.10 -1.70
CA ILE A 523 16.85 -10.98 -0.93
C ILE A 523 17.50 -11.48 0.37
N ALA A 524 16.87 -12.42 1.07
CA ALA A 524 17.44 -13.00 2.29
C ALA A 524 18.79 -13.69 2.01
N GLU A 525 18.89 -14.54 0.98
CA GLU A 525 20.16 -15.19 0.61
C GLU A 525 21.22 -14.18 0.18
N LEU A 526 20.86 -13.21 -0.67
CA LEU A 526 21.80 -12.18 -1.10
C LEU A 526 22.29 -11.33 0.08
N GLY A 527 21.42 -11.06 1.07
CA GLY A 527 21.77 -10.37 2.31
C GLY A 527 22.78 -11.15 3.16
N GLU A 528 22.54 -12.44 3.37
CA GLU A 528 23.43 -13.32 4.13
C GLU A 528 24.83 -13.41 3.53
N ASN A 529 24.91 -13.52 2.20
CA ASN A 529 26.18 -13.54 1.48
C ASN A 529 27.02 -12.27 1.66
N ILE A 530 26.43 -11.16 2.13
CA ILE A 530 27.12 -9.89 2.35
C ILE A 530 27.19 -9.48 3.83
N GLY A 531 26.86 -10.38 4.75
CA GLY A 531 26.97 -10.15 6.19
C GLY A 531 25.72 -9.59 6.88
N LEU A 532 24.53 -9.76 6.27
CA LEU A 532 23.25 -9.48 6.92
C LEU A 532 22.56 -10.77 7.35
N ALA A 533 22.10 -10.88 8.59
CA ALA A 533 21.21 -11.97 9.00
C ALA A 533 19.76 -11.69 8.60
N CYS A 534 19.03 -12.70 8.13
CA CYS A 534 17.58 -12.63 7.93
C CYS A 534 16.87 -12.97 9.25
N GLU A 535 16.15 -12.02 9.83
CA GLU A 535 15.53 -12.14 11.15
C GLU A 535 14.03 -12.46 11.07
N ASP A 536 13.32 -11.91 10.08
CA ASP A 536 11.88 -12.15 9.88
C ASP A 536 11.48 -11.91 8.42
N ILE A 537 10.45 -12.62 7.96
CA ILE A 537 9.78 -12.40 6.67
C ILE A 537 8.28 -12.35 6.92
N ILE A 538 7.74 -11.13 6.99
CA ILE A 538 6.34 -10.88 7.34
C ILE A 538 5.51 -10.73 6.06
N ILE A 539 4.45 -11.51 5.92
CA ILE A 539 3.52 -11.43 4.80
C ILE A 539 2.25 -10.68 5.21
N ARG A 540 1.86 -9.69 4.41
CA ARG A 540 0.62 -8.93 4.60
C ARG A 540 -0.20 -8.88 3.32
N ASN A 541 -1.50 -8.64 3.44
CA ASN A 541 -2.34 -8.33 2.30
C ASN A 541 -2.27 -6.85 1.92
N ILE A 542 -2.64 -6.57 0.68
CA ILE A 542 -2.79 -5.21 0.14
C ILE A 542 -4.29 -4.92 -0.07
N PRO A 543 -5.03 -4.45 0.96
CA PRO A 543 -6.49 -4.31 0.91
C PRO A 543 -6.97 -3.22 -0.07
N GLY A 544 -6.16 -2.18 -0.29
CA GLY A 544 -6.48 -1.05 -1.17
C GLY A 544 -5.52 -0.96 -2.35
N LYS A 545 -5.74 -1.76 -3.40
CA LYS A 545 -4.84 -1.83 -4.55
C LYS A 545 -5.02 -0.64 -5.50
N ARG A 546 -3.91 0.04 -5.85
CA ARG A 546 -3.86 0.97 -6.99
C ARG A 546 -3.34 0.33 -8.28
N MET A 547 -2.63 -0.79 -8.19
CA MET A 547 -2.26 -1.60 -9.36
C MET A 547 -3.51 -2.27 -9.95
N PRO A 548 -3.58 -2.46 -11.29
CA PRO A 548 -4.68 -3.19 -11.92
C PRO A 548 -4.83 -4.58 -11.29
N LYS A 549 -6.07 -5.03 -10.98
CA LYS A 549 -6.31 -6.36 -10.38
C LYS A 549 -5.77 -7.50 -11.24
N LYS A 550 -5.72 -7.29 -12.56
CA LYS A 550 -5.10 -8.20 -13.52
C LYS A 550 -4.12 -7.46 -14.43
N ASN A 551 -2.99 -8.08 -14.75
CA ASN A 551 -2.05 -7.62 -15.78
C ASN A 551 -1.79 -8.77 -16.78
N SER A 552 -1.19 -8.46 -17.93
CA SER A 552 -0.70 -9.49 -18.86
C SER A 552 0.79 -9.68 -18.62
N PRO A 553 1.21 -10.67 -17.80
CA PRO A 553 2.64 -10.94 -17.57
C PRO A 553 3.34 -11.47 -18.84
N THR A 554 2.58 -11.91 -19.84
CA THR A 554 3.07 -12.35 -21.15
C THR A 554 3.20 -11.21 -22.18
N ASN A 555 2.68 -10.01 -21.88
CA ASN A 555 2.50 -8.89 -22.82
C ASN A 555 1.60 -9.22 -24.04
N ILE A 556 0.79 -10.28 -23.95
CA ILE A 556 -0.16 -10.68 -25.00
C ILE A 556 -1.53 -10.08 -24.67
N ALA A 557 -2.11 -9.31 -25.60
CA ALA A 557 -3.41 -8.67 -25.40
C ALA A 557 -4.50 -9.74 -25.23
N GLY A 558 -5.23 -9.70 -24.11
CA GLY A 558 -6.31 -10.65 -23.79
C GLY A 558 -5.95 -11.71 -22.75
N GLU A 559 -4.66 -12.02 -22.56
CA GLU A 559 -4.20 -12.90 -21.48
C GLU A 559 -3.97 -12.08 -20.20
N LEU A 560 -4.89 -12.20 -19.24
CA LEU A 560 -4.89 -11.43 -17.99
C LEU A 560 -4.75 -12.36 -16.78
N GLU A 561 -3.75 -12.14 -15.94
CA GLU A 561 -3.50 -12.86 -14.68
C GLU A 561 -3.62 -11.93 -13.47
N GLU A 562 -3.93 -12.47 -12.29
CA GLU A 562 -4.00 -11.68 -11.06
C GLU A 562 -2.64 -11.08 -10.67
N THR A 563 -2.63 -9.79 -10.35
CA THR A 563 -1.43 -9.12 -9.84
C THR A 563 -1.24 -9.41 -8.35
N MET A 564 -0.04 -9.16 -7.80
CA MET A 564 0.30 -9.41 -6.39
C MET A 564 -0.73 -8.84 -5.40
N ASN A 565 -1.39 -9.71 -4.61
CA ASN A 565 -2.36 -9.34 -3.56
C ASN A 565 -1.74 -9.31 -2.15
N LYS A 566 -0.50 -9.81 -2.03
CA LYS A 566 0.30 -9.84 -0.82
C LYS A 566 1.66 -9.18 -1.08
N GLU A 567 2.23 -8.59 -0.05
CA GLU A 567 3.63 -8.15 -0.02
C GLU A 567 4.33 -8.75 1.20
N SER A 568 5.64 -8.91 1.07
CA SER A 568 6.56 -9.38 2.11
C SER A 568 7.35 -8.19 2.67
N ILE A 569 7.56 -8.19 3.97
CA ILE A 569 8.52 -7.32 4.66
C ILE A 569 9.68 -8.21 5.07
N VAL A 570 10.82 -8.08 4.39
CA VAL A 570 12.05 -8.79 4.73
C VAL A 570 12.83 -7.95 5.75
N VAL A 571 13.05 -8.50 6.93
CA VAL A 571 13.78 -7.85 8.02
C VAL A 571 15.18 -8.43 8.09
N LEU A 572 16.17 -7.64 7.70
CA LEU A 572 17.58 -8.00 7.77
C LEU A 572 18.29 -7.25 8.91
N ARG A 573 19.32 -7.83 9.49
CA ARG A 573 20.17 -7.20 10.51
C ARG A 573 21.64 -7.31 10.14
N LYS A 574 22.41 -6.23 10.28
CA LYS A 574 23.86 -6.25 10.08
C LYS A 574 24.59 -6.85 11.28
N ASN A 575 25.39 -7.90 11.02
CA ASN A 575 26.15 -8.65 12.02
C ASN A 575 27.30 -7.85 12.65
#